data_AF-A0A534J1R8-F1
#
_entry.id   AF-A0A534J1R8-F1
#
_cell.length_a   1.000
_cell.length_b   1.000
_cell.length_c   1.000
_cell.angle_alpha   90.00
_cell.angle_beta   90.00
_cell.angle_gamma   90.00
#
_symmetry.space_group_name_H-M   'P 1'
#
loop_
_entity.id
_entity.type
_entity.pdbx_description
1 polymer ?
#
loop_
_entity_poly.entity_id
_entity_poly.type
_entity_poly.pdbx_seq_one_letter_code
_entity_poly.pdbx_strand_id
1 'polypeptide(L)'
;MLRSRPSITELAFLICGVLIILVGWVADFLGLFELASEPTGHGSSTTFPLRLFMTMFGVAFSTIGVGFENFPQILLGGDRAKRFIVALLFLGDGSLHLYAFNDHLGDLFSATFFAVFSAVQIAAAFIIPYTKYRLDSVWLAITVFLILAYVVTRTVAIWPIGFVEDVDALGIVSKLVELVTVLVLVSLVQSERASRRQAGPVPVAAHR
;
A
#
# COMPACT_ATOMS: atom_id res chain seq x y z
N MET A 1 -2.43 -13.10 26.67
CA MET A 1 -3.79 -12.61 26.32
C MET A 1 -3.62 -11.44 25.38
N LEU A 2 -4.15 -11.52 24.15
CA LEU A 2 -4.19 -10.36 23.26
C LEU A 2 -5.18 -9.35 23.82
N ARG A 3 -4.76 -8.09 23.91
CA ARG A 3 -5.67 -7.01 24.30
C ARG A 3 -6.62 -6.74 23.15
N SER A 4 -7.92 -6.61 23.43
CA SER A 4 -8.96 -6.39 22.43
C SER A 4 -9.07 -4.94 21.96
N ARG A 5 -8.39 -4.00 22.63
CA ARG A 5 -8.44 -2.57 22.32
C ARG A 5 -7.02 -1.98 22.29
N PRO A 6 -6.68 -1.17 21.27
CA PRO A 6 -5.41 -0.45 21.23
C PRO A 6 -5.33 0.54 22.40
N SER A 7 -4.12 0.80 22.89
CA SER A 7 -3.90 1.85 23.89
C SER A 7 -4.06 3.25 23.28
N ILE A 8 -4.23 4.26 24.14
CA ILE A 8 -4.27 5.67 23.69
C ILE A 8 -2.96 6.03 22.97
N THR A 9 -1.83 5.52 23.44
CA THR A 9 -0.52 5.74 22.81
C THR A 9 -0.47 5.11 21.42
N GLU A 10 -0.88 3.85 21.28
CA GLU A 10 -1.00 3.17 19.99
C GLU A 10 -1.91 3.94 19.02
N LEU A 11 -3.08 4.36 19.48
CA LEU A 11 -4.00 5.16 18.67
C LEU A 11 -3.39 6.51 18.27
N ALA A 12 -2.69 7.19 19.16
CA ALA A 12 -2.02 8.45 18.88
C ALA A 12 -0.94 8.29 17.80
N PHE A 13 -0.07 7.28 17.91
CA PHE A 13 0.95 6.99 16.89
C PHE A 13 0.33 6.63 15.55
N LEU A 14 -0.77 5.86 15.54
CA LEU A 14 -1.49 5.50 14.32
C LEU A 14 -2.05 6.74 13.62
N ILE A 15 -2.77 7.59 14.37
CA ILE A 15 -3.37 8.81 13.86
C ILE A 15 -2.27 9.76 13.38
N CYS A 16 -1.22 9.97 14.17
CA CYS A 16 -0.08 10.81 13.77
C CYS A 16 0.57 10.32 12.49
N GLY A 17 0.76 9.00 12.33
CA GLY A 17 1.34 8.42 11.12
C GLY A 17 0.51 8.71 9.87
N VAL A 18 -0.81 8.52 9.96
CA VAL A 18 -1.74 8.85 8.87
C VAL A 18 -1.76 10.34 8.58
N LEU A 19 -1.77 11.18 9.63
CA LEU A 19 -1.73 12.63 9.46
C LEU A 19 -0.43 13.10 8.80
N ILE A 20 0.72 12.49 9.11
CA ILE A 20 1.99 12.82 8.44
C ILE A 20 1.90 12.53 6.93
N ILE A 21 1.34 11.39 6.54
CA ILE A 21 1.11 11.05 5.11
C ILE A 21 0.21 12.10 4.47
N LEU A 22 -0.94 12.42 5.09
CA LEU A 22 -1.91 13.36 4.54
C LEU A 22 -1.36 14.79 4.46
N VAL A 23 -0.66 15.25 5.50
CA VAL A 23 -0.01 16.57 5.50
C VAL A 23 1.07 16.64 4.43
N GLY A 24 1.88 15.58 4.29
CA GLY A 24 2.89 15.50 3.24
C GLY A 24 2.26 15.56 1.85
N TRP A 25 1.17 14.82 1.61
CA TRP A 25 0.44 14.82 0.34
C TRP A 25 -0.23 16.18 0.05
N VAL A 26 -0.90 16.78 1.04
CA VAL A 26 -1.54 18.10 0.89
C VAL A 26 -0.51 19.20 0.66
N ALA A 27 0.62 19.17 1.36
CA ALA A 27 1.71 20.13 1.14
C ALA A 27 2.26 20.03 -0.29
N ASP A 28 2.46 18.81 -0.79
CA ASP A 28 2.87 18.58 -2.18
C ASP A 28 1.82 19.08 -3.19
N PHE A 29 0.53 18.81 -2.92
CA PHE A 29 -0.57 19.29 -3.76
C PHE A 29 -0.65 20.82 -3.80
N LEU A 30 -0.54 21.48 -2.64
CA LEU A 30 -0.55 22.94 -2.54
C LEU A 30 0.68 23.56 -3.22
N GLY A 31 1.84 22.89 -3.11
CA GLY A 31 3.08 23.31 -3.78
C GLY A 31 2.97 23.38 -5.30
N LEU A 32 2.09 22.58 -5.92
CA LEU A 32 1.81 22.67 -7.37
C LEU A 32 1.26 24.04 -7.78
N PHE A 33 0.44 24.67 -6.93
CA PHE A 33 -0.15 25.98 -7.20
C PHE A 33 0.82 27.13 -6.96
N GLU A 34 1.72 26.97 -5.98
CA GLU A 34 2.81 27.94 -5.73
C GLU A 34 3.86 27.91 -6.86
N LEU A 35 4.25 26.72 -7.33
CA LEU A 35 5.19 26.55 -8.44
C LEU A 35 4.62 27.06 -9.78
N ALA A 36 3.31 26.95 -10.00
CA ALA A 36 2.65 27.52 -11.18
C ALA A 36 2.69 29.06 -11.23
N SER A 37 3.01 29.72 -10.10
CA SER A 37 3.09 31.18 -9.98
C SER A 37 4.50 31.77 -10.17
N GLU A 38 5.54 30.93 -10.21
CA GLU A 38 6.95 31.34 -10.33
C GLU A 38 7.62 30.71 -11.58
N PRO A 39 8.26 31.50 -12.46
CA PRO A 39 8.85 30.99 -13.70
C PRO A 39 10.23 30.36 -13.44
N THR A 40 10.30 29.22 -12.75
CA THR A 40 11.57 28.47 -12.61
C THR A 40 11.40 26.96 -12.81
N GLY A 41 12.04 26.46 -13.87
CA GLY A 41 11.82 25.13 -14.46
C GLY A 41 12.56 23.95 -13.81
N HIS A 42 12.32 23.66 -12.52
CA HIS A 42 12.91 22.49 -11.85
C HIS A 42 11.92 21.73 -10.92
N GLY A 43 10.71 21.45 -11.41
CA GLY A 43 9.53 21.18 -10.57
C GLY A 43 9.22 19.76 -10.09
N SER A 44 9.82 18.67 -10.62
CA SER A 44 9.42 17.30 -10.21
C SER A 44 10.47 16.51 -9.43
N SER A 45 11.76 16.78 -9.62
CA SER A 45 12.85 16.01 -8.97
C SER A 45 13.25 16.52 -7.58
N THR A 46 12.88 17.75 -7.23
CA THR A 46 13.24 18.40 -5.96
C THR A 46 12.36 17.96 -4.78
N THR A 47 11.13 17.54 -5.05
CA THR A 47 10.15 17.12 -4.04
C THR A 47 10.21 15.62 -3.73
N PHE A 48 10.79 14.79 -4.61
CA PHE A 48 10.87 13.33 -4.44
C PHE A 48 11.45 12.89 -3.07
N PRO A 49 12.59 13.44 -2.57
CA PRO A 49 13.10 13.07 -1.25
C PRO A 49 12.12 13.37 -0.11
N LEU A 50 11.40 14.50 -0.20
CA LEU A 50 10.40 14.89 0.79
C LEU A 50 9.19 13.94 0.77
N ARG A 51 8.70 13.57 -0.41
CA ARG A 51 7.61 12.59 -0.59
C ARG A 51 7.96 11.25 0.04
N LEU A 52 9.18 10.77 -0.20
CA LEU A 52 9.69 9.53 0.38
C LEU A 52 9.81 9.64 1.91
N PHE A 53 10.36 10.75 2.40
CA PHE A 53 10.53 11.00 3.83
C PHE A 53 9.19 11.02 4.56
N MET A 54 8.20 11.76 4.06
CA MET A 54 6.87 11.84 4.66
C MET A 54 6.17 10.48 4.65
N THR A 55 6.27 9.72 3.55
CA THR A 55 5.75 8.36 3.46
C THR A 55 6.39 7.45 4.52
N MET A 56 7.72 7.42 4.59
CA MET A 56 8.45 6.58 5.53
C MET A 56 8.13 6.92 6.99
N PHE A 57 8.12 8.21 7.35
CA PHE A 57 7.78 8.64 8.71
C PHE A 57 6.34 8.29 9.07
N GLY A 58 5.40 8.55 8.17
CA GLY A 58 4.00 8.22 8.42
C GLY A 58 3.76 6.71 8.56
N VAL A 59 4.41 5.89 7.74
CA VAL A 59 4.37 4.42 7.87
C VAL A 59 5.04 3.96 9.17
N ALA A 60 6.17 4.54 9.56
CA ALA A 60 6.86 4.20 10.80
C ALA A 60 6.01 4.50 12.04
N PHE A 61 5.42 5.69 12.11
CA PHE A 61 4.49 6.07 13.18
C PHE A 61 3.25 5.17 13.20
N SER A 62 2.69 4.88 12.02
CA SER A 62 1.56 3.95 11.90
C SER A 62 1.94 2.54 12.38
N THR A 63 3.16 2.08 12.10
CA THR A 63 3.68 0.78 12.56
C THR A 63 3.72 0.69 14.09
N ILE A 64 4.22 1.73 14.74
CA ILE A 64 4.20 1.84 16.22
C ILE A 64 2.75 1.78 16.70
N GLY A 65 1.85 2.50 16.03
CA GLY A 65 0.46 2.61 16.41
C GLY A 65 -0.38 1.33 16.31
N VAL A 66 -0.03 0.39 15.44
CA VAL A 66 -0.76 -0.90 15.34
C VAL A 66 -0.08 -2.00 16.17
N GLY A 67 1.23 -1.88 16.39
CA GLY A 67 2.06 -3.01 16.81
C GLY A 67 2.72 -2.89 18.18
N PHE A 68 2.80 -1.72 18.82
CA PHE A 68 3.73 -1.51 19.94
C PHE A 68 3.54 -2.47 21.12
N GLU A 69 2.32 -2.63 21.64
CA GLU A 69 2.07 -3.50 22.80
C GLU A 69 1.96 -4.98 22.41
N ASN A 70 1.60 -5.27 21.16
CA ASN A 70 1.39 -6.63 20.65
C ASN A 70 2.57 -7.16 19.82
N PHE A 71 3.67 -6.39 19.72
CA PHE A 71 4.79 -6.66 18.83
C PHE A 71 5.37 -8.07 18.99
N PRO A 72 5.62 -8.56 20.23
CA PRO A 72 6.13 -9.92 20.42
C PRO A 72 5.16 -10.99 19.88
N GLN A 73 3.86 -10.78 20.03
CA GLN A 73 2.83 -11.74 19.62
C GLN A 73 2.60 -11.71 18.11
N ILE A 74 2.80 -10.55 17.48
CA ILE A 74 2.79 -10.42 16.03
C ILE A 74 3.98 -11.19 15.44
N LEU A 75 5.18 -11.02 15.98
CA LEU A 75 6.39 -11.70 15.49
C LEU A 75 6.36 -13.22 15.68
N LEU A 76 5.73 -13.71 16.75
CA LEU A 76 5.63 -15.14 17.04
C LEU A 76 4.63 -15.87 16.11
N GLY A 77 3.64 -15.16 15.55
CA GLY A 77 2.64 -15.74 14.67
C GLY A 77 2.99 -15.53 13.20
N GLY A 78 3.91 -16.31 12.63
CA GLY A 78 4.50 -16.07 11.30
C GLY A 78 3.57 -15.51 10.20
N ASP A 79 2.38 -16.08 10.01
CA ASP A 79 1.42 -15.54 9.01
C ASP A 79 0.74 -14.24 9.45
N ARG A 80 0.53 -14.04 10.75
CA ARG A 80 0.12 -12.76 11.31
C ARG A 80 1.17 -11.69 11.09
N ALA A 81 2.45 -11.98 11.34
CA ALA A 81 3.55 -11.06 11.04
C ALA A 81 3.54 -10.63 9.56
N LYS A 82 3.43 -11.61 8.64
CA LYS A 82 3.33 -11.35 7.20
C LYS A 82 2.15 -10.43 6.85
N ARG A 83 0.99 -10.61 7.48
CA ARG A 83 -0.19 -9.75 7.24
C ARG A 83 0.02 -8.32 7.69
N PHE A 84 0.68 -8.12 8.82
CA PHE A 84 1.09 -6.78 9.26
C PHE A 84 2.09 -6.17 8.29
N ILE A 85 3.06 -6.95 7.79
CA ILE A 85 4.00 -6.49 6.76
C ILE A 85 3.24 -6.05 5.49
N VAL A 86 2.31 -6.86 4.99
CA VAL A 86 1.48 -6.49 3.82
C VAL A 86 0.71 -5.21 4.08
N ALA A 87 0.10 -5.05 5.26
CA ALA A 87 -0.63 -3.85 5.62
C ALA A 87 0.27 -2.59 5.58
N LEU A 88 1.49 -2.67 6.13
CA LEU A 88 2.45 -1.57 6.11
C LEU A 88 2.93 -1.24 4.70
N LEU A 89 3.16 -2.27 3.87
CA LEU A 89 3.54 -2.08 2.46
C LEU A 89 2.39 -1.44 1.67
N PHE A 90 1.14 -1.85 1.91
CA PHE A 90 -0.05 -1.23 1.33
C PHE A 90 -0.22 0.22 1.75
N LEU A 91 0.03 0.54 3.03
CA LEU A 91 0.01 1.92 3.50
C LEU A 91 1.09 2.76 2.82
N GLY A 92 2.32 2.23 2.74
CA GLY A 92 3.44 2.89 2.08
C GLY A 92 3.17 3.14 0.60
N ASP A 93 2.83 2.10 -0.15
CA ASP A 93 2.57 2.20 -1.59
C ASP A 93 1.33 3.04 -1.91
N GLY A 94 0.25 2.89 -1.13
CA GLY A 94 -0.92 3.74 -1.25
C GLY A 94 -0.60 5.22 -1.01
N SER A 95 0.35 5.53 -0.12
CA SER A 95 0.86 6.90 0.08
C SER A 95 1.67 7.39 -1.12
N LEU A 96 2.49 6.53 -1.73
CA LEU A 96 3.21 6.87 -2.97
C LEU A 96 2.23 7.15 -4.11
N HIS A 97 1.15 6.38 -4.22
CA HIS A 97 0.09 6.62 -5.21
C HIS A 97 -0.69 7.93 -4.96
N LEU A 98 -0.78 8.45 -3.74
CA LEU A 98 -1.31 9.80 -3.49
C LEU A 98 -0.43 10.88 -4.14
N TYR A 99 0.89 10.74 -4.09
CA TYR A 99 1.80 11.65 -4.79
C TYR A 99 1.74 11.47 -6.31
N ALA A 100 1.61 10.24 -6.79
CA ALA A 100 1.39 9.97 -8.21
C ALA A 100 0.08 10.60 -8.72
N PHE A 101 -0.97 10.64 -7.89
CA PHE A 101 -2.21 11.37 -8.20
C PHE A 101 -1.93 12.86 -8.48
N ASN A 102 -1.14 13.53 -7.63
CA ASN A 102 -0.75 14.93 -7.83
C ASN A 102 -0.01 15.12 -9.16
N ASP A 103 0.92 14.21 -9.49
CA ASP A 103 1.70 14.27 -10.73
C ASP A 103 0.85 14.10 -12.00
N HIS A 104 -0.32 13.47 -11.89
CA HIS A 104 -1.20 13.15 -13.01
C HIS A 104 -2.48 14.01 -13.06
N LEU A 105 -2.59 15.10 -12.29
CA LEU A 105 -3.79 15.97 -12.30
C LEU A 105 -4.13 16.56 -13.69
N GLY A 106 -3.15 16.62 -14.60
CA GLY A 106 -3.35 17.02 -15.99
C GLY A 106 -4.04 15.97 -16.87
N ASP A 107 -4.12 14.71 -16.43
CA ASP A 107 -4.82 13.62 -17.13
C ASP A 107 -5.86 12.97 -16.21
N LEU A 108 -7.14 13.12 -16.57
CA LEU A 108 -8.25 12.66 -15.74
C LEU A 108 -8.22 11.15 -15.49
N PHE A 109 -7.81 10.37 -16.48
CA PHE A 109 -7.80 8.91 -16.38
C PHE A 109 -6.76 8.44 -15.36
N SER A 110 -5.50 8.86 -15.53
CA SER A 110 -4.41 8.53 -14.62
C SER A 110 -4.62 9.11 -13.23
N ALA A 111 -5.12 10.35 -13.09
CA ALA A 111 -5.51 10.90 -11.79
C ALA A 111 -6.57 10.03 -11.10
N THR A 112 -7.65 9.67 -11.80
CA THR A 112 -8.71 8.82 -11.23
C THR A 112 -8.17 7.45 -10.83
N PHE A 113 -7.31 6.86 -11.65
CA PHE A 113 -6.66 5.58 -11.36
C PHE A 113 -5.89 5.64 -10.04
N PHE A 114 -5.00 6.62 -9.88
CA PHE A 114 -4.21 6.76 -8.67
C PHE A 114 -5.06 7.11 -7.45
N ALA A 115 -6.08 7.96 -7.59
CA ALA A 115 -7.01 8.28 -6.50
C ALA A 115 -7.76 7.03 -5.99
N VAL A 116 -8.22 6.17 -6.90
CA VAL A 116 -8.92 4.92 -6.53
C VAL A 116 -7.95 3.94 -5.86
N PHE A 117 -6.80 3.66 -6.46
CA PHE A 117 -5.90 2.62 -5.94
C PHE A 117 -5.17 3.05 -4.67
N SER A 118 -4.80 4.33 -4.52
CA SER A 118 -4.30 4.86 -3.24
C SER A 118 -5.33 4.70 -2.13
N ALA A 119 -6.58 5.10 -2.35
CA ALA A 119 -7.65 4.95 -1.37
C ALA A 119 -7.90 3.48 -1.01
N VAL A 120 -7.94 2.60 -2.01
CA VAL A 120 -8.10 1.15 -1.81
C VAL A 120 -6.94 0.58 -1.00
N GLN A 121 -5.69 0.92 -1.32
CA GLN A 121 -4.53 0.39 -0.61
C GLN A 121 -4.45 0.91 0.84
N ILE A 122 -4.69 2.20 1.04
CA ILE A 122 -4.73 2.81 2.38
C ILE A 122 -5.84 2.17 3.21
N ALA A 123 -7.06 2.03 2.66
CA ALA A 123 -8.15 1.37 3.38
C ALA A 123 -7.82 -0.09 3.70
N ALA A 124 -7.25 -0.82 2.73
CA ALA A 124 -6.87 -2.21 2.89
C ALA A 124 -5.78 -2.39 3.96
N ALA A 125 -4.86 -1.44 4.13
CA ALA A 125 -3.84 -1.46 5.20
C ALA A 125 -4.47 -1.61 6.60
N PHE A 126 -5.63 -1.01 6.85
CA PHE A 126 -6.32 -1.11 8.14
C PHE A 126 -7.21 -2.35 8.26
N ILE A 127 -7.47 -3.05 7.16
CA ILE A 127 -8.41 -4.17 7.08
C ILE A 127 -7.66 -5.52 7.05
N ILE A 128 -6.60 -5.61 6.26
CA ILE A 128 -5.81 -6.84 6.01
C ILE A 128 -5.39 -7.56 7.30
N PRO A 129 -4.90 -6.89 8.37
CA PRO A 129 -4.50 -7.56 9.59
C PRO A 129 -5.63 -8.33 10.28
N TYR A 130 -6.88 -7.98 10.00
CA TYR A 130 -8.08 -8.47 10.70
C TYR A 130 -9.01 -9.32 9.83
N THR A 131 -8.83 -9.35 8.51
CA THR A 131 -9.68 -10.15 7.60
C THR A 131 -9.28 -11.62 7.51
N LYS A 132 -10.19 -12.49 7.02
CA LYS A 132 -9.90 -13.91 6.77
C LYS A 132 -8.92 -14.09 5.59
N TYR A 133 -8.15 -15.18 5.61
CA TYR A 133 -7.16 -15.61 4.58
C TYR A 133 -7.67 -15.63 3.14
N ARG A 134 -8.99 -15.75 2.95
CA ARG A 134 -9.61 -15.83 1.61
C ARG A 134 -9.35 -14.61 0.72
N LEU A 135 -9.07 -13.44 1.29
CA LEU A 135 -8.83 -12.22 0.52
C LEU A 135 -7.38 -12.05 0.06
N ASP A 136 -6.45 -12.87 0.56
CA ASP A 136 -5.01 -12.71 0.25
C ASP A 136 -4.74 -12.88 -1.26
N SER A 137 -5.52 -13.74 -1.94
CA SER A 137 -5.48 -13.87 -3.41
C SER A 137 -6.01 -12.65 -4.17
N VAL A 138 -6.99 -11.93 -3.62
CA VAL A 138 -7.54 -10.71 -4.22
C VAL A 138 -6.52 -9.58 -4.10
N TRP A 139 -5.91 -9.42 -2.92
CA TRP A 139 -4.84 -8.44 -2.71
C TRP A 139 -3.66 -8.72 -3.63
N LEU A 140 -3.28 -9.99 -3.80
CA LEU A 140 -2.23 -10.39 -4.73
C LEU A 140 -2.58 -10.02 -6.18
N ALA A 141 -3.81 -10.29 -6.62
CA ALA A 141 -4.26 -9.95 -7.96
C ALA A 141 -4.23 -8.44 -8.21
N ILE A 142 -4.66 -7.63 -7.22
CA ILE A 142 -4.60 -6.17 -7.30
C ILE A 142 -3.14 -5.70 -7.41
N THR A 143 -2.24 -6.17 -6.55
CA THR A 143 -0.83 -5.75 -6.60
C THR A 143 -0.16 -6.15 -7.92
N VAL A 144 -0.41 -7.37 -8.42
CA VAL A 144 0.10 -7.79 -9.73
C VAL A 144 -0.48 -6.94 -10.86
N PHE A 145 -1.76 -6.60 -10.80
CA PHE A 145 -2.40 -5.70 -11.76
C PHE A 145 -1.71 -4.33 -11.78
N LEU A 146 -1.39 -3.74 -10.63
CA LEU A 146 -0.71 -2.44 -10.55
C LEU A 146 0.71 -2.45 -11.14
N ILE A 147 1.46 -3.53 -10.94
CA ILE A 147 2.76 -3.74 -11.57
C ILE A 147 2.59 -3.83 -13.09
N LEU A 148 1.63 -4.64 -13.56
CA LEU A 148 1.39 -4.81 -14.99
C LEU A 148 0.91 -3.51 -15.65
N ALA A 149 0.02 -2.77 -14.99
CA ALA A 149 -0.44 -1.46 -15.45
C ALA A 149 0.74 -0.52 -15.68
N TYR A 150 1.66 -0.43 -14.72
CA TYR A 150 2.90 0.35 -14.85
C TYR A 150 3.77 -0.12 -16.02
N VAL A 151 3.99 -1.43 -16.18
CA VAL A 151 4.78 -1.95 -17.30
C VAL A 151 4.13 -1.61 -18.63
N VAL A 152 2.80 -1.75 -18.75
CA VAL A 152 2.06 -1.46 -19.98
C VAL A 152 2.15 0.02 -20.34
N THR A 153 1.90 0.93 -19.40
CA THR A 153 1.96 2.38 -19.65
C THR A 153 3.36 2.85 -20.04
N ARG A 154 4.42 2.17 -19.56
CA ARG A 154 5.84 2.49 -19.89
C ARG A 154 6.35 1.80 -21.16
N THR A 155 5.55 0.93 -21.80
CA THR A 155 5.98 0.17 -22.99
C THR A 155 5.17 0.50 -24.22
N VAL A 156 3.89 0.80 -24.08
CA VAL A 156 2.98 1.06 -25.20
C VAL A 156 2.03 2.20 -24.88
N ALA A 157 1.70 3.00 -25.90
CA ALA A 157 0.67 4.02 -25.78
C ALA A 157 -0.70 3.34 -25.67
N ILE A 158 -1.41 3.60 -24.57
CA ILE A 158 -2.75 3.06 -24.32
C ILE A 158 -3.79 4.17 -24.36
N TRP A 159 -4.97 3.92 -24.93
CA TRP A 159 -6.10 4.84 -24.80
C TRP A 159 -6.70 4.72 -23.38
N PRO A 160 -7.06 5.83 -22.70
CA PRO A 160 -7.11 7.21 -23.19
C PRO A 160 -5.82 8.04 -23.03
N ILE A 161 -4.77 7.51 -22.39
CA ILE A 161 -3.50 8.22 -22.10
C ILE A 161 -2.84 8.75 -23.39
N GLY A 162 -2.79 7.94 -24.45
CA GLY A 162 -2.40 8.36 -25.80
C GLY A 162 -0.88 8.51 -26.04
N PHE A 163 -0.05 8.30 -25.04
CA PHE A 163 1.42 8.29 -25.14
C PHE A 163 2.03 7.23 -24.19
N VAL A 164 3.32 6.95 -24.37
CA VAL A 164 4.10 6.09 -23.47
C VAL A 164 4.55 6.94 -22.30
N GLU A 165 4.23 6.52 -21.07
CA GLU A 165 4.62 7.25 -19.87
C GLU A 165 6.11 7.08 -19.56
N ASP A 166 6.68 8.11 -18.93
CA ASP A 166 8.07 8.11 -18.51
C ASP A 166 8.30 7.17 -17.31
N VAL A 167 9.55 6.71 -17.20
CA VAL A 167 10.03 5.99 -16.02
C VAL A 167 10.52 7.01 -15.00
N ASP A 168 9.75 7.18 -13.93
CA ASP A 168 10.05 8.11 -12.85
C ASP A 168 10.49 7.41 -11.56
N ALA A 169 11.17 8.15 -10.67
CA ALA A 169 11.73 7.59 -9.44
C ALA A 169 10.64 7.11 -8.45
N LEU A 170 9.50 7.82 -8.39
CA LEU A 170 8.38 7.47 -7.50
C LEU A 170 7.75 6.14 -7.95
N GLY A 171 7.53 5.99 -9.25
CA GLY A 171 7.07 4.78 -9.90
C GLY A 171 7.99 3.60 -9.64
N ILE A 172 9.31 3.77 -9.78
CA ILE A 172 10.29 2.71 -9.48
C ILE A 172 10.19 2.28 -8.00
N VAL A 173 10.16 3.22 -7.06
CA VAL A 173 10.08 2.90 -5.63
C VAL A 173 8.76 2.19 -5.32
N SER A 174 7.63 2.66 -5.84
CA SER A 174 6.33 1.99 -5.72
C SER A 174 6.41 0.55 -6.23
N LYS A 175 6.97 0.31 -7.42
CA LYS A 175 7.10 -1.06 -7.95
C LYS A 175 7.98 -1.95 -7.07
N LEU A 176 9.04 -1.41 -6.44
CA LEU A 176 9.84 -2.19 -5.48
C LEU A 176 9.01 -2.59 -4.26
N VAL A 177 8.20 -1.68 -3.71
CA VAL A 177 7.29 -1.96 -2.59
C VAL A 177 6.25 -3.01 -3.00
N GLU A 178 5.65 -2.89 -4.19
CA GLU A 178 4.69 -3.86 -4.72
C GLU A 178 5.33 -5.24 -4.95
N LEU A 179 6.56 -5.31 -5.46
CA LEU A 179 7.28 -6.58 -5.63
C LEU A 179 7.49 -7.30 -4.29
N VAL A 180 7.93 -6.57 -3.26
CA VAL A 180 8.04 -7.12 -1.89
C VAL A 180 6.66 -7.57 -1.40
N THR A 181 5.62 -6.79 -1.66
CA THR A 181 4.24 -7.11 -1.30
C THR A 181 3.76 -8.41 -1.95
N VAL A 182 4.03 -8.61 -3.25
CA VAL A 182 3.74 -9.85 -3.99
C VAL A 182 4.42 -11.04 -3.32
N LEU A 183 5.71 -10.94 -2.98
CA LEU A 183 6.45 -12.04 -2.34
C LEU A 183 5.81 -12.46 -1.01
N VAL A 184 5.41 -11.49 -0.18
CA VAL A 184 4.78 -11.77 1.11
C VAL A 184 3.37 -12.35 0.92
N LEU A 185 2.58 -11.82 -0.01
CA LEU A 185 1.23 -12.31 -0.34
C LEU A 185 1.25 -13.72 -0.92
N VAL A 186 2.21 -14.03 -1.80
CA VAL A 186 2.41 -15.39 -2.34
C VAL A 186 2.71 -16.35 -1.18
N SER A 187 3.57 -15.96 -0.23
CA SER A 187 3.85 -16.77 0.95
C SER A 187 2.58 -17.04 1.79
N LEU A 188 1.72 -16.03 1.98
CA LEU A 188 0.45 -16.18 2.70
C LEU A 188 -0.52 -17.12 1.98
N VAL A 189 -0.71 -16.93 0.67
CA VAL A 189 -1.58 -17.79 -0.15
C VAL A 189 -1.10 -19.25 -0.14
N GLN A 190 0.22 -19.47 -0.19
CA GLN A 190 0.80 -20.81 -0.08
C GLN A 190 0.56 -21.43 1.30
N SER A 191 0.71 -20.66 2.38
CA SER A 191 0.44 -21.12 3.75
C SER A 191 -1.02 -21.53 3.94
N GLU A 192 -1.96 -20.74 3.42
CA GLU A 192 -3.39 -21.07 3.46
C GLU A 192 -3.69 -22.37 2.70
N ARG A 193 -3.13 -22.52 1.48
CA ARG A 193 -3.29 -23.73 0.67
C ARG A 193 -2.73 -24.96 1.37
N ALA A 194 -1.57 -24.85 2.01
CA ALA A 194 -0.96 -25.94 2.78
C ALA A 194 -1.83 -26.36 3.96
N SER A 195 -2.33 -25.38 4.73
CA SER A 195 -3.22 -25.61 5.86
C SER A 195 -4.52 -26.31 5.44
N ARG A 196 -5.12 -25.89 4.31
CA ARG A 196 -6.33 -26.54 3.76
C ARG A 196 -6.09 -27.97 3.30
N ARG A 197 -4.92 -28.27 2.73
CA ARG A 197 -4.55 -29.64 2.31
C ARG A 197 -4.41 -30.58 3.52
N GLN A 198 -3.86 -30.09 4.62
CA GLN A 198 -3.70 -30.86 5.86
C GLN A 198 -5.02 -31.13 6.59
N ALA A 199 -6.02 -30.25 6.42
CA ALA A 199 -7.32 -30.40 7.09
C ALA A 199 -8.16 -31.60 6.59
N GLY A 200 -7.84 -32.18 5.43
CA GLY A 200 -8.48 -33.39 4.88
C GLY A 200 -9.99 -33.27 4.56
N PRO A 201 -10.58 -34.19 3.77
CA PRO A 201 -12.04 -34.30 3.68
C PRO A 201 -12.59 -34.79 5.02
N VAL A 202 -13.62 -34.13 5.55
CA VAL A 202 -14.41 -34.67 6.66
C VAL A 202 -15.02 -35.99 6.17
N PRO A 203 -14.77 -37.15 6.80
CA PRO A 203 -15.41 -38.39 6.41
C PRO A 203 -16.92 -38.20 6.59
N VAL A 204 -17.65 -38.23 5.47
CA VAL A 204 -19.11 -38.34 5.51
C VAL A 204 -19.38 -39.70 6.16
N ALA A 205 -19.84 -39.67 7.41
CA ALA A 205 -20.29 -40.88 8.09
C ALA A 205 -21.41 -41.47 7.23
N ALA A 206 -21.11 -42.61 6.59
CA ALA A 206 -22.10 -43.38 5.88
C ALA A 206 -23.08 -43.93 6.92
N HIS A 207 -24.23 -43.27 7.05
CA HIS A 207 -25.36 -43.85 7.77
C HIS A 207 -25.87 -45.04 6.96
N ARG A 208 -25.79 -46.21 7.60
CA ARG A 208 -26.29 -47.51 7.14
C ARG A 208 -27.80 -47.48 6.91
#